data_AF-J3JB70-F1
#
_entry.id   AF-J3JB70-F1
#
_cell.length_a   1.000
_cell.length_b   1.000
_cell.length_c   1.000
_cell.angle_alpha   90.00
_cell.angle_beta   90.00
_cell.angle_gamma   90.00
#
_symmetry.space_group_name_H-M   'P 1'
#
loop_
_entity.id
_entity.type
_entity.pdbx_description
1 polymer ?
#
loop_
_entity_poly.entity_id
_entity_poly.type
_entity_poly.pdbx_seq_one_letter_code
_entity_poly.pdbx_strand_id
1 'polypeptide(L)'
;MDIQNKLNAKYENTPIYTSGFYADPEDPLKNRSTLLTTLKSFTENQDAATPFALQIMATNSELTIAPLGLLDLQELRDYTAKKRQTEGLIAGEDTFELPLVVQFEAHTEKASVERELVTTTDELFSDFTPAFDKIWAQVKLYLAKNQALLEEMVADLITDSQKIAPKFVGQLTEMSAAEREKTIGFKLPDTELEQFSRYLSDNHEVKAVISSAAAFATHEIVGEQLFGQAMNDRILRNTFFWDLDNTFHEIFYYFLRKYAVANSKLAKHLNHIKGGLLSTMRKDAWDKSSELATDAKTTQKDLERMFTAVFMPLTEQLTAEIAKFNH
;
A
#
# COMPACT_ATOMS: atom_id res chain seq x y z
N MET A 1 38.21 18.81 -4.53
CA MET A 1 37.30 17.65 -4.35
C MET A 1 35.92 18.14 -4.75
N ASP A 2 35.29 17.51 -5.74
CA ASP A 2 33.95 17.86 -6.22
C ASP A 2 32.93 17.80 -5.08
N ILE A 3 31.94 18.69 -5.07
CA ILE A 3 30.79 18.66 -4.16
C ILE A 3 30.05 17.32 -4.28
N GLN A 4 29.99 16.72 -5.47
CA GLN A 4 29.45 15.36 -5.65
C GLN A 4 30.22 14.33 -4.83
N ASN A 5 31.55 14.35 -4.91
CA ASN A 5 32.40 13.42 -4.15
C ASN A 5 32.34 13.67 -2.64
N LYS A 6 32.14 14.93 -2.20
CA LYS A 6 31.94 15.25 -0.77
C LYS A 6 30.58 14.79 -0.23
N LEU A 7 29.50 14.95 -1.01
CA LEU A 7 28.16 14.50 -0.60
C LEU A 7 28.09 12.97 -0.60
N ASN A 8 28.57 12.31 -1.66
CA ASN A 8 28.61 10.84 -1.72
C ASN A 8 29.42 10.25 -0.56
N ALA A 9 30.61 10.80 -0.27
CA ALA A 9 31.43 10.32 0.84
C ALA A 9 30.81 10.56 2.25
N LYS A 10 29.93 11.57 2.41
CA LYS A 10 29.19 11.82 3.66
C LYS A 10 27.99 10.87 3.84
N TYR A 11 27.36 10.44 2.74
CA TYR A 11 26.18 9.57 2.78
C TYR A 11 26.50 8.07 2.70
N GLU A 12 27.65 7.68 2.12
CA GLU A 12 28.02 6.26 1.93
C GLU A 12 28.23 5.46 3.24
N ASN A 13 28.43 6.11 4.40
CA ASN A 13 28.77 5.43 5.66
C ASN A 13 27.90 5.82 6.86
N THR A 14 26.81 6.56 6.65
CA THR A 14 25.91 6.96 7.74
C THR A 14 24.74 5.98 7.82
N PRO A 15 24.46 5.34 8.97
CA PRO A 15 23.27 4.53 9.14
C PRO A 15 22.01 5.35 8.83
N ILE A 16 21.19 4.82 7.93
CA ILE A 16 19.95 5.44 7.49
C ILE A 16 18.78 4.71 8.19
N TYR A 17 18.07 5.45 9.05
CA TYR A 17 16.83 4.97 9.64
C TYR A 17 15.69 5.19 8.66
N THR A 18 15.04 4.09 8.25
CA THR A 18 13.78 4.12 7.51
C THR A 18 12.69 3.45 8.32
N SER A 19 11.45 3.91 8.15
CA SER A 19 10.29 3.30 8.77
C SER A 19 9.10 3.44 7.84
N GLY A 20 8.31 2.39 7.70
CA GLY A 20 7.06 2.39 6.95
C GLY A 20 5.93 1.88 7.85
N PHE A 21 4.75 2.47 7.73
CA PHE A 21 3.55 1.92 8.34
C PHE A 21 2.31 2.24 7.51
N TYR A 22 1.36 1.30 7.52
CA TYR A 22 0.03 1.55 6.99
C TYR A 22 -0.73 2.56 7.85
N ALA A 23 -1.17 3.63 7.22
CA ALA A 23 -2.03 4.66 7.75
C ALA A 23 -3.47 4.40 7.28
N ASP A 24 -4.30 4.02 8.24
CA ASP A 24 -5.71 3.70 8.02
C ASP A 24 -6.49 4.99 7.72
N PRO A 25 -7.02 5.18 6.50
CA PRO A 25 -7.64 6.44 6.11
C PRO A 25 -8.85 6.80 6.98
N GLU A 26 -9.45 5.81 7.65
CA GLU A 26 -10.58 5.99 8.58
C GLU A 26 -10.14 6.30 10.04
N ASP A 27 -8.85 6.17 10.39
CA ASP A 27 -8.32 6.41 11.74
C ASP A 27 -7.22 7.49 11.77
N PRO A 28 -7.59 8.77 11.54
CA PRO A 28 -6.63 9.87 11.51
C PRO A 28 -5.92 10.09 12.85
N LEU A 29 -6.54 9.71 13.97
CA LEU A 29 -5.94 9.85 15.29
C LEU A 29 -4.81 8.84 15.50
N LYS A 30 -5.05 7.58 15.15
CA LYS A 30 -4.01 6.55 15.19
C LYS A 30 -2.90 6.86 14.21
N ASN A 31 -3.21 7.29 12.98
CA ASN A 31 -2.19 7.69 12.01
C ASN A 31 -1.31 8.81 12.53
N ARG A 32 -1.92 9.86 13.11
CA ARG A 32 -1.20 10.96 13.74
C ARG A 32 -0.30 10.47 14.88
N SER A 33 -0.84 9.62 15.76
CA SER A 33 -0.10 9.10 16.91
C SER A 33 1.07 8.21 16.50
N THR A 34 0.88 7.35 15.50
CA THR A 34 1.93 6.50 14.95
C THR A 34 3.00 7.36 14.31
N LEU A 35 2.63 8.29 13.41
CA LEU A 35 3.59 9.20 12.78
C LEU A 35 4.40 10.01 13.81
N LEU A 36 3.73 10.53 14.84
CA LEU A 36 4.38 11.26 15.94
C LEU A 36 5.43 10.38 16.63
N THR A 37 5.05 9.15 16.99
CA THR A 37 5.95 8.21 17.67
C THR A 37 7.13 7.83 16.78
N THR A 38 6.87 7.56 15.50
CA THR A 38 7.89 7.18 14.54
C THR A 38 8.86 8.34 14.27
N LEU A 39 8.38 9.58 14.12
CA LEU A 39 9.23 10.75 13.92
C LEU A 39 10.05 11.09 15.17
N LYS A 40 9.50 10.91 16.38
CA LYS A 40 10.28 11.04 17.62
C LYS A 40 11.41 10.02 17.68
N SER A 41 11.09 8.75 17.42
CA SER A 41 12.09 7.69 17.36
C SER A 41 13.14 7.99 16.27
N PHE A 42 12.73 8.52 15.12
CA PHE A 42 13.65 8.96 14.08
C PHE A 42 14.60 10.06 14.57
N THR A 43 14.10 11.12 15.20
CA THR A 43 14.94 12.20 15.74
C THR A 43 15.88 11.77 16.87
N GLU A 44 15.53 10.70 17.60
CA GLU A 44 16.39 10.12 18.64
C GLU A 44 17.53 9.26 18.07
N ASN A 45 17.36 8.71 16.87
CA ASN A 45 18.26 7.70 16.30
C ASN A 45 19.01 8.17 15.05
N GLN A 46 18.55 9.22 14.37
CA GLN A 46 19.19 9.78 13.18
C GLN A 46 20.02 11.01 13.51
N ASP A 47 21.12 11.22 12.78
CA ASP A 47 21.88 12.47 12.83
C ASP A 47 21.08 13.61 12.18
N ALA A 48 20.96 14.76 12.87
CA ALA A 48 20.28 15.97 12.39
C ALA A 48 20.82 16.49 11.03
N ALA A 49 22.07 16.16 10.71
CA ALA A 49 22.71 16.48 9.44
C ALA A 49 22.31 15.54 8.28
N THR A 50 21.35 14.63 8.49
CA THR A 50 20.85 13.72 7.44
C THR A 50 19.57 14.28 6.81
N PRO A 51 19.53 14.56 5.49
CA PRO A 51 18.32 15.02 4.83
C PRO A 51 17.33 13.85 4.69
N PHE A 52 16.05 14.08 4.94
CA PHE A 52 15.01 13.06 4.79
C PHE A 52 13.69 13.61 4.26
N ALA A 53 12.97 12.73 3.57
CA ALA A 53 11.63 12.92 3.03
C ALA A 53 10.66 11.97 3.71
N LEU A 54 9.40 12.42 3.82
CA LEU A 54 8.27 11.58 4.16
C LEU A 54 7.52 11.27 2.87
N GLN A 55 7.50 10.01 2.47
CA GLN A 55 6.78 9.53 1.30
C GLN A 55 5.43 8.96 1.71
N ILE A 56 4.42 9.34 0.94
CA ILE A 56 3.07 8.79 0.99
C ILE A 56 2.85 8.09 -0.33
N MET A 57 2.79 6.77 -0.30
CA MET A 57 2.51 5.99 -1.50
C MET A 57 1.00 5.87 -1.66
N ALA A 58 0.52 6.01 -2.90
CA ALA A 58 -0.87 5.74 -3.21
C ALA A 58 -1.11 4.25 -3.52
N THR A 59 -2.37 3.85 -3.40
CA THR A 59 -2.93 2.47 -3.36
C THR A 59 -2.86 1.80 -1.99
N ASN A 60 -3.21 2.60 -0.97
CA ASN A 60 -3.29 2.36 0.48
C ASN A 60 -2.17 3.10 1.22
N SER A 61 -2.56 3.82 2.27
CA SER A 61 -1.76 4.93 2.76
C SER A 61 -0.55 4.44 3.54
N GLU A 62 0.50 3.98 2.88
CA GLU A 62 1.77 3.77 3.54
C GLU A 62 2.44 5.13 3.76
N LEU A 63 2.78 5.41 5.02
CA LEU A 63 3.64 6.52 5.39
C LEU A 63 5.05 5.96 5.60
N THR A 64 5.95 6.33 4.69
CA THR A 64 7.34 5.91 4.69
C THR A 64 8.26 7.09 5.00
N ILE A 65 9.08 6.96 6.03
CA ILE A 65 10.13 7.91 6.39
C ILE A 65 11.43 7.39 5.77
N ALA A 66 12.03 8.17 4.86
CA ALA A 66 13.25 7.78 4.16
C ALA A 66 14.19 8.98 3.93
N PRO A 67 15.52 8.82 3.99
CA PRO A 67 16.44 9.88 3.62
C PRO A 67 16.28 10.36 2.17
N LEU A 68 16.34 11.67 1.98
CA LEU A 68 16.07 12.33 0.70
C LEU A 68 17.16 11.96 -0.33
N GLY A 69 18.37 11.69 0.14
CA GLY A 69 19.51 11.26 -0.67
C GLY A 69 19.40 9.85 -1.27
N LEU A 70 18.41 9.03 -0.85
CA LEU A 70 18.11 7.74 -1.48
C LEU A 70 17.06 7.86 -2.61
N LEU A 71 16.31 8.97 -2.67
CA LEU A 71 15.16 9.11 -3.56
C LEU A 71 15.44 10.05 -4.74
N ASP A 72 16.22 11.13 -4.56
CA ASP A 72 16.66 11.99 -5.67
C ASP A 72 17.81 12.93 -5.26
N LEU A 73 19.07 12.55 -5.58
CA LEU A 73 20.25 13.40 -5.33
C LEU A 73 20.23 14.70 -6.16
N GLN A 74 19.51 14.74 -7.29
CA GLN A 74 19.46 15.92 -8.15
C GLN A 74 18.55 17.00 -7.55
N GLU A 75 17.49 16.61 -6.85
CA GLU A 75 16.59 17.55 -6.16
C GLU A 75 17.26 18.26 -4.98
N LEU A 76 18.07 17.54 -4.18
CA LEU A 76 18.90 18.15 -3.14
C LEU A 76 19.86 19.19 -3.74
N ARG A 77 20.38 18.92 -4.95
CA ARG A 77 21.27 19.84 -5.69
C ARG A 77 20.51 21.06 -6.22
N ASP A 78 19.32 20.89 -6.76
CA ASP A 78 18.53 21.98 -7.32
C ASP A 78 17.98 22.90 -6.23
N TYR A 79 17.54 22.33 -5.10
CA TYR A 79 17.14 23.10 -3.92
C TYR A 79 18.31 23.92 -3.36
N THR A 80 19.47 23.30 -3.15
CA THR A 80 20.68 24.02 -2.69
C THR A 80 21.14 25.07 -3.70
N ALA A 81 21.01 24.83 -5.00
CA ALA A 81 21.33 25.82 -6.04
C ALA A 81 20.36 27.01 -6.04
N LYS A 82 19.05 26.78 -5.85
CA LYS A 82 18.02 27.83 -5.82
C LYS A 82 18.11 28.70 -4.56
N LYS A 83 18.37 28.10 -3.39
CA LYS A 83 18.67 28.83 -2.14
C LYS A 83 19.94 29.69 -2.27
N ARG A 84 21.01 29.14 -2.85
CA ARG A 84 22.25 29.91 -3.16
C ARG A 84 22.02 31.10 -4.09
N GLN A 85 21.07 30.99 -5.03
CA GLN A 85 20.69 32.10 -5.91
C GLN A 85 19.85 33.17 -5.21
N THR A 86 19.07 32.81 -4.19
CA THR A 86 18.12 33.72 -3.52
C THR A 86 18.72 34.44 -2.31
N GLU A 87 19.65 33.81 -1.59
CA GLU A 87 20.19 34.37 -0.33
C GLU A 87 21.56 35.07 -0.50
N GLY A 88 22.20 34.93 -1.67
CA GLY A 88 23.53 35.51 -1.91
C GLY A 88 24.64 34.82 -1.10
N LEU A 89 25.88 35.01 -1.53
CA LEU A 89 27.07 34.27 -1.09
C LEU A 89 27.16 34.02 0.44
N ILE A 90 27.17 32.72 0.76
CA ILE A 90 27.78 32.09 1.95
C ILE A 90 27.08 32.45 3.27
N ALA A 91 26.01 31.69 3.59
CA ALA A 91 25.98 31.14 4.94
C ALA A 91 27.27 30.31 5.07
N GLY A 92 28.08 30.60 6.10
CA GLY A 92 29.30 29.86 6.39
C GLY A 92 29.04 28.36 6.40
N GLU A 93 30.10 27.55 6.36
CA GLU A 93 30.06 26.08 6.27
C GLU A 93 29.21 25.34 7.35
N ASP A 94 28.49 26.07 8.23
CA ASP A 94 27.87 25.58 9.45
C ASP A 94 26.32 25.62 9.52
N THR A 95 25.57 26.12 8.54
CA THR A 95 24.08 26.07 8.62
C THR A 95 23.43 26.00 7.24
N PHE A 96 23.50 24.83 6.58
CA PHE A 96 22.59 24.52 5.48
C PHE A 96 21.36 23.84 6.07
N GLU A 97 20.25 24.57 6.18
CA GLU A 97 18.99 23.97 6.63
C GLU A 97 18.52 22.92 5.60
N LEU A 98 18.56 21.64 5.98
CA LEU A 98 18.22 20.55 5.06
C LEU A 98 16.68 20.47 4.93
N PRO A 99 16.15 20.34 3.70
CA PRO A 99 14.71 20.34 3.49
C PRO A 99 14.07 19.06 4.03
N LEU A 100 12.88 19.20 4.64
CA LEU A 100 11.96 18.10 4.90
C LEU A 100 10.77 18.23 3.96
N VAL A 101 10.65 17.25 3.07
CA VAL A 101 9.61 17.19 2.04
C VAL A 101 8.61 16.12 2.40
N VAL A 102 7.32 16.41 2.24
CA VAL A 102 6.29 15.36 2.14
C VAL A 102 6.01 15.15 0.66
N GLN A 103 6.13 13.91 0.20
CA GLN A 103 5.84 13.53 -1.17
C GLN A 103 4.66 12.56 -1.26
N PHE A 104 3.91 12.64 -2.35
CA PHE A 104 2.82 11.74 -2.67
C PHE A 104 3.05 11.14 -4.06
N GLU A 105 3.09 9.82 -4.12
CA GLU A 105 3.31 9.06 -5.35
C GLU A 105 2.05 8.28 -5.69
N ALA A 106 1.28 8.80 -6.66
CA ALA A 106 0.15 8.07 -7.16
C ALA A 106 0.62 6.90 -8.05
N HIS A 107 0.40 5.66 -7.62
CA HIS A 107 0.68 4.45 -8.40
C HIS A 107 -0.41 4.20 -9.46
N THR A 108 -0.81 5.26 -10.17
CA THR A 108 -1.75 5.21 -11.30
C THR A 108 -1.03 5.60 -12.59
N GLU A 109 -1.54 5.14 -13.74
CA GLU A 109 -0.88 5.35 -15.03
C GLU A 109 -0.66 6.85 -15.30
N LYS A 110 0.60 7.25 -15.57
CA LYS A 110 1.03 8.62 -15.90
C LYS A 110 0.88 9.65 -14.77
N ALA A 111 0.63 9.23 -13.53
CA ALA A 111 0.64 10.17 -12.42
C ALA A 111 2.06 10.69 -12.14
N SER A 112 2.14 11.99 -11.86
CA SER A 112 3.38 12.64 -11.43
C SER A 112 3.51 12.62 -9.92
N VAL A 113 4.74 12.48 -9.42
CA VAL A 113 5.04 12.65 -8.00
C VAL A 113 4.69 14.08 -7.57
N GLU A 114 3.86 14.22 -6.55
CA GLU A 114 3.57 15.51 -5.90
C GLU A 114 4.52 15.70 -4.71
N ARG A 115 5.11 16.88 -4.55
CA ARG A 115 6.07 17.16 -3.47
C ARG A 115 5.79 18.51 -2.84
N GLU A 116 5.82 18.57 -1.52
CA GLU A 116 5.67 19.80 -0.75
C GLU A 116 6.78 19.93 0.29
N LEU A 117 7.49 21.06 0.26
CA LEU A 117 8.47 21.42 1.29
C LEU A 117 7.73 21.95 2.52
N VAL A 118 7.68 21.17 3.60
CA VAL A 118 6.86 21.50 4.78
C VAL A 118 7.65 22.14 5.92
N THR A 119 8.93 21.80 6.08
CA THR A 119 9.82 22.29 7.15
C THR A 119 11.28 21.93 6.80
N THR A 120 12.19 22.01 7.78
CA THR A 120 13.60 21.61 7.66
C THR A 120 13.91 20.52 8.69
N THR A 121 14.97 19.75 8.47
CA THR A 121 15.41 18.76 9.46
C THR A 121 15.84 19.47 10.74
N ASP A 122 16.52 20.61 10.65
CA ASP A 122 16.91 21.41 11.81
C ASP A 122 15.71 21.86 12.65
N GLU A 123 14.62 22.32 12.02
CA GLU A 123 13.38 22.66 12.73
C GLU A 123 12.77 21.43 13.41
N LEU A 124 12.75 20.26 12.76
CA LEU A 124 12.22 19.04 13.39
C LEU A 124 13.03 18.62 14.63
N PHE A 125 14.36 18.75 14.58
CA PHE A 125 15.24 18.34 15.67
C PHE A 125 15.30 19.37 16.81
N SER A 126 15.19 20.67 16.49
CA SER A 126 15.29 21.75 17.49
C SER A 126 13.95 22.16 18.10
N ASP A 127 12.86 22.08 17.34
CA ASP A 127 11.50 22.42 17.80
C ASP A 127 10.47 21.45 17.19
N PHE A 128 10.48 20.22 17.72
CA PHE A 128 9.72 19.09 17.18
C PHE A 128 8.22 19.36 17.03
N THR A 129 7.59 20.05 18.00
CA THR A 129 6.12 20.13 18.04
C THR A 129 5.55 21.00 16.91
N PRO A 130 6.03 22.23 16.69
CA PRO A 130 5.62 23.04 15.53
C PRO A 130 5.99 22.39 14.19
N ALA A 131 7.17 21.78 14.08
CA ALA A 131 7.58 21.07 12.87
C ALA A 131 6.64 19.88 12.56
N PHE A 132 6.28 19.09 13.58
CA PHE A 132 5.35 17.98 13.45
C PHE A 132 3.97 18.42 12.97
N ASP A 133 3.44 19.54 13.48
CA ASP A 133 2.12 20.01 13.05
C ASP A 133 2.11 20.45 11.58
N LYS A 134 3.21 21.03 11.06
CA LYS A 134 3.38 21.33 9.61
C LYS A 134 3.39 20.03 8.78
N ILE A 135 4.18 19.04 9.21
CA ILE A 135 4.27 17.72 8.56
C ILE A 135 2.89 17.05 8.53
N TRP A 136 2.21 17.00 9.68
CA TRP A 136 0.93 16.33 9.81
C TRP A 136 -0.16 16.99 8.95
N ALA A 137 -0.17 18.32 8.85
CA ALA A 137 -1.12 19.03 8.00
C ALA A 137 -1.01 18.57 6.52
N GLN A 138 0.22 18.46 6.01
CA GLN A 138 0.46 18.00 4.65
C GLN A 138 0.20 16.51 4.47
N VAL A 139 0.61 15.68 5.44
CA VAL A 139 0.33 14.24 5.45
C VAL A 139 -1.17 13.99 5.37
N LYS A 140 -1.96 14.68 6.19
CA LYS A 140 -3.42 14.54 6.19
C LYS A 140 -4.03 14.87 4.82
N LEU A 141 -3.50 15.87 4.12
CA LEU A 141 -3.95 16.24 2.78
C LEU A 141 -3.68 15.12 1.77
N TYR A 142 -2.47 14.54 1.77
CA TYR A 142 -2.13 13.44 0.87
C TYR A 142 -2.79 12.11 1.25
N LEU A 143 -3.03 11.84 2.54
CA LEU A 143 -3.85 10.70 2.99
C LEU A 143 -5.27 10.79 2.43
N ALA A 144 -5.86 12.00 2.41
CA ALA A 144 -7.19 12.21 1.83
C ALA A 144 -7.19 12.01 0.31
N LYS A 145 -6.14 12.44 -0.40
CA LYS A 145 -5.98 12.17 -1.84
C LYS A 145 -5.85 10.67 -2.11
N ASN A 146 -5.04 9.96 -1.33
CA ASN A 146 -4.90 8.51 -1.44
C ASN A 146 -6.25 7.79 -1.23
N GLN A 147 -7.01 8.19 -0.20
CA GLN A 147 -8.32 7.61 0.04
C GLN A 147 -9.28 7.83 -1.15
N ALA A 148 -9.25 9.00 -1.77
CA ALA A 148 -10.08 9.28 -2.94
C ALA A 148 -9.73 8.36 -4.12
N LEU A 149 -8.44 8.11 -4.38
CA LEU A 149 -8.00 7.17 -5.42
C LEU A 149 -8.44 5.73 -5.14
N LEU A 150 -8.32 5.28 -3.88
CA LEU A 150 -8.79 3.96 -3.48
C LEU A 150 -10.31 3.82 -3.68
N GLU A 151 -11.07 4.86 -3.32
CA GLU A 151 -12.53 4.85 -3.52
C GLU A 151 -12.93 4.85 -4.99
N GLU A 152 -12.20 5.54 -5.85
CA GLU A 152 -12.41 5.53 -7.31
C GLU A 152 -12.16 4.15 -7.90
N MET A 153 -11.00 3.56 -7.60
CA MET A 153 -10.65 2.21 -8.05
C MET A 153 -11.66 1.16 -7.57
N VAL A 154 -12.07 1.22 -6.30
CA VAL A 154 -13.09 0.32 -5.74
C VAL A 154 -14.45 0.51 -6.42
N ALA A 155 -14.83 1.74 -6.75
CA ALA A 155 -16.08 2.01 -7.46
C ALA A 155 -16.08 1.41 -8.87
N ASP A 156 -14.95 1.45 -9.57
CA ASP A 156 -14.78 0.82 -10.89
C ASP A 156 -14.91 -0.70 -10.80
N LEU A 157 -14.22 -1.34 -9.84
CA LEU A 157 -14.36 -2.79 -9.59
C LEU A 157 -15.82 -3.19 -9.29
N ILE A 158 -16.52 -2.41 -8.47
CA ILE A 158 -17.94 -2.67 -8.16
C ILE A 158 -18.80 -2.55 -9.43
N THR A 159 -18.54 -1.53 -10.24
CA THR A 159 -19.25 -1.29 -11.50
C THR A 159 -19.03 -2.44 -12.48
N ASP A 160 -17.80 -2.95 -12.61
CA ASP A 160 -17.49 -4.07 -13.49
C ASP A 160 -18.07 -5.39 -12.98
N SER A 161 -18.02 -5.62 -11.67
CA SER A 161 -18.72 -6.74 -11.02
C SER A 161 -20.21 -6.76 -11.36
N GLN A 162 -20.87 -5.59 -11.31
CA GLN A 162 -22.30 -5.45 -11.65
C GLN A 162 -22.59 -5.71 -13.14
N LYS A 163 -21.66 -5.41 -14.05
CA LYS A 163 -21.80 -5.73 -15.49
C LYS A 163 -21.59 -7.21 -15.78
N ILE A 164 -20.75 -7.89 -15.01
CA ILE A 164 -20.39 -9.30 -15.23
C ILE A 164 -21.41 -10.25 -14.59
N ALA A 165 -21.97 -9.91 -13.43
CA ALA A 165 -22.91 -10.78 -12.72
C ALA A 165 -24.10 -11.27 -13.59
N PRO A 166 -24.77 -10.44 -14.42
CA PRO A 166 -25.83 -10.92 -15.30
C PRO A 166 -25.37 -11.93 -16.35
N LYS A 167 -24.11 -11.85 -16.79
CA LYS A 167 -23.53 -12.82 -17.74
C LYS A 167 -23.39 -14.20 -17.10
N PHE A 168 -22.96 -14.25 -15.83
CA PHE A 168 -22.92 -15.50 -15.08
C PHE A 168 -24.32 -16.07 -14.84
N VAL A 169 -25.32 -15.24 -14.52
CA VAL A 169 -26.71 -15.69 -14.39
C VAL A 169 -27.19 -16.30 -15.70
N GLY A 170 -26.97 -15.63 -16.84
CA GLY A 170 -27.35 -16.14 -18.16
C GLY A 170 -26.73 -17.51 -18.46
N GLN A 171 -25.41 -17.63 -18.28
CA GLN A 171 -24.69 -18.90 -18.49
C GLN A 171 -25.22 -20.03 -17.59
N LEU A 172 -25.47 -19.77 -16.32
CA LEU A 172 -25.96 -20.79 -15.39
C LEU A 172 -27.43 -21.18 -15.63
N THR A 173 -28.23 -20.24 -16.16
CA THR A 173 -29.64 -20.47 -16.50
C THR A 173 -29.78 -21.33 -17.76
N GLU A 174 -28.84 -21.22 -18.70
CA GLU A 174 -28.80 -22.06 -19.91
C GLU A 174 -28.42 -23.53 -19.62
N MET A 175 -27.75 -23.78 -18.49
CA MET A 175 -27.38 -25.13 -18.05
C MET A 175 -28.54 -25.84 -17.36
N SER A 176 -28.75 -27.11 -17.69
CA SER A 176 -29.60 -27.99 -16.88
C SER A 176 -29.02 -28.19 -15.48
N ALA A 177 -29.85 -28.58 -14.50
CA ALA A 177 -29.39 -28.82 -13.12
C ALA A 177 -28.22 -29.83 -13.04
N ALA A 178 -28.23 -30.87 -13.88
CA ALA A 178 -27.16 -31.88 -13.93
C ALA A 178 -25.86 -31.34 -14.54
N GLU A 179 -25.95 -30.52 -15.59
CA GLU A 179 -24.78 -29.86 -16.18
C GLU A 179 -24.17 -28.83 -15.24
N ARG A 180 -25.02 -28.09 -14.53
CA ARG A 180 -24.62 -27.12 -13.52
C ARG A 180 -23.86 -27.80 -12.39
N GLU A 181 -24.42 -28.86 -11.81
CA GLU A 181 -23.77 -29.64 -10.75
C GLU A 181 -22.43 -30.22 -11.18
N LYS A 182 -22.34 -30.76 -12.41
CA LYS A 182 -21.08 -31.25 -12.97
C LYS A 182 -20.03 -30.15 -13.13
N THR A 183 -20.44 -28.93 -13.48
CA THR A 183 -19.54 -27.80 -13.75
C THR A 183 -19.03 -27.15 -12.46
N ILE A 184 -19.91 -26.95 -11.48
CA ILE A 184 -19.57 -26.23 -10.23
C ILE A 184 -19.15 -27.18 -9.10
N GLY A 185 -19.46 -28.47 -9.22
CA GLY A 185 -19.10 -29.50 -8.24
C GLY A 185 -20.10 -29.69 -7.08
N PHE A 186 -21.25 -29.03 -7.11
CA PHE A 186 -22.32 -29.17 -6.12
C PHE A 186 -23.69 -28.82 -6.70
N LYS A 187 -24.77 -29.24 -6.04
CA LYS A 187 -26.14 -28.94 -6.46
C LYS A 187 -26.48 -27.46 -6.18
N LEU A 188 -26.80 -26.69 -7.21
CA LEU A 188 -27.22 -25.29 -7.11
C LEU A 188 -28.66 -25.09 -7.61
N PRO A 189 -29.63 -24.82 -6.71
CA PRO A 189 -31.01 -24.53 -7.08
C PRO A 189 -31.15 -23.28 -7.96
N ASP A 190 -32.18 -23.25 -8.82
CA ASP A 190 -32.48 -22.08 -9.66
C ASP A 190 -32.72 -20.80 -8.85
N THR A 191 -33.31 -20.96 -7.65
CA THR A 191 -33.56 -19.84 -6.72
C THR A 191 -32.30 -19.19 -6.16
N GLU A 192 -31.14 -19.85 -6.27
CA GLU A 192 -29.86 -19.37 -5.72
C GLU A 192 -28.92 -18.84 -6.82
N LEU A 193 -29.32 -18.92 -8.09
CA LEU A 193 -28.47 -18.53 -9.23
C LEU A 193 -27.99 -17.08 -9.15
N GLU A 194 -28.86 -16.16 -8.77
CA GLU A 194 -28.49 -14.74 -8.66
C GLU A 194 -27.51 -14.49 -7.51
N GLN A 195 -27.66 -15.19 -6.40
CA GLN A 195 -26.74 -15.06 -5.27
C GLN A 195 -25.37 -15.67 -5.62
N PHE A 196 -25.36 -16.85 -6.23
CA PHE A 196 -24.12 -17.49 -6.64
C PHE A 196 -23.40 -16.70 -7.75
N SER A 197 -24.15 -16.11 -8.68
CA SER A 197 -23.56 -15.26 -9.74
C SER A 197 -22.94 -13.97 -9.17
N ARG A 198 -23.54 -13.40 -8.12
CA ARG A 198 -22.92 -12.29 -7.36
C ARG A 198 -21.60 -12.72 -6.73
N TYR A 199 -21.58 -13.89 -6.08
CA TYR A 199 -20.36 -14.47 -5.53
C TYR A 199 -19.28 -14.72 -6.61
N LEU A 200 -19.64 -15.25 -7.78
CA LEU A 200 -18.72 -15.43 -8.90
C LEU A 200 -18.18 -14.09 -9.42
N SER A 201 -19.03 -13.07 -9.51
CA SER A 201 -18.61 -11.72 -9.92
C SER A 201 -17.68 -11.05 -8.90
N ASP A 202 -17.89 -11.27 -7.60
CA ASP A 202 -16.96 -10.78 -6.57
C ASP A 202 -15.60 -11.43 -6.70
N ASN A 203 -15.57 -12.76 -6.82
CA ASN A 203 -14.33 -13.51 -6.98
C ASN A 203 -13.62 -13.21 -8.30
N HIS A 204 -14.35 -12.82 -9.34
CA HIS A 204 -13.76 -12.36 -10.59
C HIS A 204 -12.96 -11.06 -10.37
N GLU A 205 -13.54 -10.07 -9.71
CA GLU A 205 -12.84 -8.81 -9.40
C GLU A 205 -11.66 -9.03 -8.45
N VAL A 206 -11.84 -9.86 -7.42
CA VAL A 206 -10.74 -10.17 -6.50
C VAL A 206 -9.59 -10.89 -7.23
N LYS A 207 -9.88 -11.78 -8.17
CA LYS A 207 -8.84 -12.40 -9.01
C LYS A 207 -8.10 -11.37 -9.86
N ALA A 208 -8.78 -10.35 -10.38
CA ALA A 208 -8.14 -9.28 -11.13
C ALA A 208 -7.15 -8.50 -10.24
N VAL A 209 -7.56 -8.15 -9.01
CA VAL A 209 -6.70 -7.52 -8.00
C VAL A 209 -5.49 -8.41 -7.67
N ILE A 210 -5.72 -9.69 -7.40
CA ILE A 210 -4.66 -10.68 -7.11
C ILE A 210 -3.66 -10.81 -8.28
N SER A 211 -4.15 -10.91 -9.51
CA SER A 211 -3.29 -11.01 -10.69
C SER A 211 -2.46 -9.76 -10.91
N SER A 212 -3.04 -8.57 -10.64
CA SER A 212 -2.32 -7.30 -10.71
C SER A 212 -1.16 -7.25 -9.71
N ALA A 213 -1.44 -7.57 -8.44
CA ALA A 213 -0.43 -7.57 -7.39
C ALA A 213 0.66 -8.64 -7.64
N ALA A 214 0.27 -9.85 -8.05
CA ALA A 214 1.24 -10.88 -8.41
C ALA A 214 2.13 -10.47 -9.60
N ALA A 215 1.58 -9.74 -10.58
CA ALA A 215 2.37 -9.19 -11.69
C ALA A 215 3.37 -8.12 -11.18
N PHE A 216 2.94 -7.22 -10.31
CA PHE A 216 3.83 -6.25 -9.66
C PHE A 216 4.97 -6.96 -8.90
N ALA A 217 4.65 -7.92 -8.03
CA ALA A 217 5.66 -8.70 -7.32
C ALA A 217 6.62 -9.44 -8.27
N THR A 218 6.11 -9.93 -9.40
CA THR A 218 6.96 -10.59 -10.40
C THR A 218 7.93 -9.61 -11.06
N HIS A 219 7.44 -8.45 -11.50
CA HIS A 219 8.22 -7.54 -12.33
C HIS A 219 9.12 -6.59 -11.52
N GLU A 220 8.60 -6.05 -10.43
CA GLU A 220 9.27 -4.99 -9.65
C GLU A 220 10.08 -5.55 -8.48
N ILE A 221 9.69 -6.70 -7.93
CA ILE A 221 10.33 -7.27 -6.74
C ILE A 221 11.25 -8.43 -7.11
N VAL A 222 10.75 -9.41 -7.88
CA VAL A 222 11.56 -10.53 -8.32
C VAL A 222 12.43 -10.12 -9.51
N GLY A 223 11.85 -9.53 -10.55
CA GLY A 223 12.59 -9.13 -11.74
C GLY A 223 13.40 -10.29 -12.33
N GLU A 224 14.71 -10.11 -12.44
CA GLU A 224 15.62 -11.12 -12.98
C GLU A 224 16.22 -12.09 -11.91
N GLN A 225 15.99 -11.83 -10.63
CA GLN A 225 16.60 -12.59 -9.53
C GLN A 225 15.72 -13.76 -9.07
N LEU A 226 16.27 -14.63 -8.21
CA LEU A 226 15.46 -15.67 -7.58
C LEU A 226 14.60 -15.05 -6.46
N PHE A 227 13.36 -15.53 -6.29
CA PHE A 227 12.47 -15.02 -5.23
C PHE A 227 13.11 -15.10 -3.84
N GLY A 228 13.82 -16.20 -3.52
CA GLY A 228 14.57 -16.32 -2.27
C GLY A 228 15.66 -15.25 -2.10
N GLN A 229 16.25 -14.74 -3.18
CA GLN A 229 17.20 -13.61 -3.11
C GLN A 229 16.48 -12.29 -2.85
N ALA A 230 15.35 -12.05 -3.54
CA ALA A 230 14.51 -10.87 -3.29
C ALA A 230 14.02 -10.81 -1.83
N MET A 231 13.63 -11.96 -1.25
CA MET A 231 13.17 -12.04 0.14
C MET A 231 14.30 -11.90 1.18
N ASN A 232 15.54 -12.19 0.80
CA ASN A 232 16.71 -11.95 1.65
C ASN A 232 17.13 -10.46 1.65
N ASP A 233 16.86 -9.74 0.56
CA ASP A 233 17.00 -8.29 0.52
C ASP A 233 15.93 -7.62 1.40
N ARG A 234 16.35 -6.74 2.30
CA ARG A 234 15.44 -6.09 3.25
C ARG A 234 14.45 -5.16 2.57
N ILE A 235 14.89 -4.42 1.55
CA ILE A 235 14.06 -3.43 0.86
C ILE A 235 13.00 -4.18 0.06
N LEU A 236 13.42 -5.12 -0.78
CA LEU A 236 12.52 -5.87 -1.65
C LEU A 236 11.54 -6.74 -0.85
N ARG A 237 11.99 -7.38 0.24
CA ARG A 237 11.10 -8.10 1.16
C ARG A 237 10.05 -7.16 1.77
N ASN A 238 10.44 -5.97 2.20
CA ASN A 238 9.49 -5.02 2.79
C ASN A 238 8.47 -4.55 1.73
N THR A 239 8.93 -4.26 0.50
CA THR A 239 8.05 -3.92 -0.63
C THR A 239 7.09 -5.07 -0.99
N PHE A 240 7.52 -6.33 -0.83
CA PHE A 240 6.66 -7.49 -1.05
C PHE A 240 5.52 -7.60 -0.03
N PHE A 241 5.83 -7.43 1.25
CA PHE A 241 4.80 -7.44 2.28
C PHE A 241 3.92 -6.19 2.24
N TRP A 242 4.45 -5.08 1.73
CA TRP A 242 3.67 -3.90 1.40
C TRP A 242 2.64 -4.18 0.29
N ASP A 243 3.05 -4.83 -0.81
CA ASP A 243 2.14 -5.22 -1.90
C ASP A 243 1.02 -6.15 -1.41
N LEU A 244 1.34 -7.10 -0.54
CA LEU A 244 0.35 -7.97 0.12
C LEU A 244 -0.62 -7.18 1.01
N ASP A 245 -0.11 -6.24 1.82
CA ASP A 245 -0.95 -5.40 2.66
C ASP A 245 -1.88 -4.52 1.81
N ASN A 246 -1.40 -3.99 0.69
CA ASN A 246 -2.25 -3.20 -0.22
C ASN A 246 -3.34 -4.07 -0.85
N THR A 247 -2.96 -5.25 -1.34
CA THR A 247 -3.91 -6.22 -1.90
C THR A 247 -5.01 -6.57 -0.90
N PHE A 248 -4.67 -6.75 0.39
CA PHE A 248 -5.64 -6.96 1.46
C PHE A 248 -6.65 -5.81 1.56
N HIS A 249 -6.16 -4.57 1.60
CA HIS A 249 -7.01 -3.41 1.79
C HIS A 249 -7.88 -3.14 0.57
N GLU A 250 -7.38 -3.32 -0.64
CA GLU A 250 -8.18 -3.22 -1.88
C GLU A 250 -9.37 -4.18 -1.84
N ILE A 251 -9.12 -5.45 -1.50
CA ILE A 251 -10.17 -6.48 -1.37
C ILE A 251 -11.12 -6.12 -0.23
N PHE A 252 -10.61 -5.73 0.94
CA PHE A 252 -11.44 -5.40 2.09
C PHE A 252 -12.36 -4.21 1.80
N TYR A 253 -11.83 -3.13 1.23
CA TYR A 253 -12.61 -1.94 0.88
C TYR A 253 -13.59 -2.20 -0.26
N TYR A 254 -13.26 -3.07 -1.22
CA TYR A 254 -14.21 -3.55 -2.21
C TYR A 254 -15.47 -4.13 -1.54
N PHE A 255 -15.32 -5.08 -0.61
CA PHE A 255 -16.45 -5.67 0.11
C PHE A 255 -17.15 -4.66 1.03
N LEU A 256 -16.39 -3.83 1.76
CA LEU A 256 -16.95 -2.80 2.64
C LEU A 256 -17.83 -1.83 1.85
N ARG A 257 -17.35 -1.30 0.73
CA ARG A 257 -18.08 -0.33 -0.09
C ARG A 257 -19.25 -0.97 -0.83
N LYS A 258 -19.08 -2.18 -1.35
CA LYS A 258 -20.15 -2.87 -2.08
C LYS A 258 -21.33 -3.21 -1.19
N TYR A 259 -21.08 -3.67 0.04
CA TYR A 259 -22.11 -4.27 0.88
C TYR A 259 -22.52 -3.43 2.09
N ALA A 260 -21.64 -2.57 2.61
CA ALA A 260 -21.85 -1.91 3.90
C ALA A 260 -22.25 -0.43 3.82
N VAL A 261 -22.25 0.20 2.62
CA VAL A 261 -22.60 1.63 2.46
C VAL A 261 -23.99 1.97 3.03
N ALA A 262 -24.96 1.08 2.84
CA ALA A 262 -26.32 1.26 3.37
C ALA A 262 -26.54 0.61 4.75
N ASN A 263 -25.56 -0.13 5.29
CA ASN A 263 -25.68 -0.91 6.52
C ASN A 263 -24.59 -0.55 7.53
N SER A 264 -24.87 0.43 8.39
CA SER A 264 -23.92 0.92 9.40
C SER A 264 -23.50 -0.13 10.43
N LYS A 265 -24.32 -1.15 10.70
CA LYS A 265 -23.96 -2.26 11.60
C LYS A 265 -22.94 -3.18 10.94
N LEU A 266 -23.18 -3.52 9.67
CA LEU A 266 -22.23 -4.31 8.87
C LEU A 266 -20.90 -3.56 8.71
N ALA A 267 -20.93 -2.26 8.41
CA ALA A 267 -19.71 -1.45 8.28
C ALA A 267 -18.88 -1.47 9.57
N LYS A 268 -19.54 -1.28 10.72
CA LYS A 268 -18.88 -1.39 12.04
C LYS A 268 -18.31 -2.78 12.30
N HIS A 269 -19.04 -3.82 11.95
CA HIS A 269 -18.60 -5.21 12.13
C HIS A 269 -17.36 -5.51 11.28
N LEU A 270 -17.39 -5.19 9.99
CA LEU A 270 -16.26 -5.39 9.08
C LEU A 270 -15.02 -4.62 9.58
N ASN A 271 -15.18 -3.36 9.97
CA ASN A 271 -14.08 -2.58 10.53
C ASN A 271 -13.55 -3.12 11.87
N HIS A 272 -14.41 -3.71 12.70
CA HIS A 272 -13.98 -4.36 13.94
C HIS A 272 -13.10 -5.59 13.68
N ILE A 273 -13.43 -6.41 12.68
CA ILE A 273 -12.67 -7.63 12.36
C ILE A 273 -11.44 -7.37 11.47
N LYS A 274 -11.35 -6.21 10.80
CA LYS A 274 -10.29 -5.83 9.85
C LYS A 274 -8.87 -6.15 10.36
N GLY A 275 -8.54 -5.72 11.57
CA GLY A 275 -7.20 -5.94 12.14
C GLY A 275 -6.87 -7.42 12.39
N GLY A 276 -7.87 -8.23 12.74
CA GLY A 276 -7.72 -9.67 12.88
C GLY A 276 -7.51 -10.35 11.53
N LEU A 277 -8.30 -9.99 10.52
CA LEU A 277 -8.16 -10.49 9.15
C LEU A 277 -6.78 -10.17 8.57
N LEU A 278 -6.31 -8.93 8.74
CA LEU A 278 -4.98 -8.50 8.29
C LEU A 278 -3.86 -9.32 8.96
N SER A 279 -3.99 -9.57 10.27
CA SER A 279 -2.99 -10.35 11.02
C SER A 279 -2.93 -11.80 10.56
N THR A 280 -4.09 -12.41 10.30
CA THR A 280 -4.17 -13.78 9.73
C THR A 280 -3.57 -13.83 8.33
N MET A 281 -3.95 -12.89 7.46
CA MET A 281 -3.42 -12.79 6.09
C MET A 281 -1.89 -12.68 6.11
N ARG A 282 -1.33 -11.76 6.90
CA ARG A 282 0.13 -11.57 6.99
C ARG A 282 0.87 -12.83 7.45
N LYS A 283 0.30 -13.56 8.41
CA LYS A 283 0.88 -14.83 8.86
C LYS A 283 0.88 -15.86 7.73
N ASP A 284 -0.26 -16.05 7.06
CA ASP A 284 -0.38 -17.01 5.97
C ASP A 284 0.53 -16.65 4.80
N ALA A 285 0.66 -15.36 4.48
CA ALA A 285 1.55 -14.87 3.45
C ALA A 285 3.03 -15.07 3.82
N TRP A 286 3.39 -14.87 5.09
CA TRP A 286 4.74 -15.17 5.59
C TRP A 286 5.10 -16.65 5.41
N ASP A 287 4.21 -17.55 5.85
CA ASP A 287 4.44 -18.99 5.76
C ASP A 287 4.58 -19.43 4.30
N LYS A 288 3.65 -19.00 3.42
CA LYS A 288 3.68 -19.33 1.98
C LYS A 288 4.85 -18.71 1.23
N SER A 289 5.26 -17.49 1.57
CA SER A 289 6.44 -16.88 0.98
C SER A 289 7.73 -17.61 1.41
N SER A 290 7.79 -18.09 2.65
CA SER A 290 8.92 -18.88 3.13
C SER A 290 9.04 -20.21 2.39
N GLU A 291 7.90 -20.88 2.13
CA GLU A 291 7.87 -22.09 1.30
C GLU A 291 8.36 -21.80 -0.12
N LEU A 292 7.80 -20.77 -0.77
CA LEU A 292 8.12 -20.39 -2.15
C LEU A 292 9.59 -19.93 -2.32
N ALA A 293 10.19 -19.35 -1.29
CA ALA A 293 11.59 -18.92 -1.29
C ALA A 293 12.59 -20.09 -1.39
N THR A 294 12.15 -21.33 -1.16
CA THR A 294 12.99 -22.53 -1.27
C THR A 294 13.02 -23.14 -2.68
N ASP A 295 12.16 -22.67 -3.59
CA ASP A 295 12.05 -23.19 -4.96
C ASP A 295 13.09 -22.60 -5.92
N ALA A 296 13.53 -23.40 -6.89
CA ALA A 296 14.69 -23.06 -7.72
C ALA A 296 14.45 -21.99 -8.80
N LYS A 297 13.19 -21.56 -9.04
CA LYS A 297 12.83 -20.37 -9.82
C LYS A 297 11.32 -20.09 -9.72
N THR A 298 10.94 -18.98 -9.08
CA THR A 298 9.55 -18.54 -8.99
C THR A 298 9.10 -17.86 -10.27
N THR A 299 7.94 -18.24 -10.79
CA THR A 299 7.29 -17.60 -11.94
C THR A 299 6.12 -16.73 -11.50
N GLN A 300 5.60 -15.88 -12.39
CA GLN A 300 4.35 -15.14 -12.14
C GLN A 300 3.21 -16.05 -11.73
N LYS A 301 3.08 -17.22 -12.38
CA LYS A 301 2.03 -18.20 -12.06
C LYS A 301 2.17 -18.75 -10.64
N ASP A 302 3.39 -18.88 -10.14
CA ASP A 302 3.64 -19.34 -8.77
C ASP A 302 3.25 -18.26 -7.76
N LEU A 303 3.56 -16.98 -8.06
CA LEU A 303 3.11 -15.84 -7.26
C LEU A 303 1.60 -15.67 -7.31
N GLU A 304 0.96 -15.76 -8.47
CA GLU A 304 -0.51 -15.75 -8.59
C GLU A 304 -1.15 -16.87 -7.77
N ARG A 305 -0.58 -18.07 -7.78
CA ARG A 305 -1.05 -19.19 -6.96
C ARG A 305 -0.87 -18.91 -5.47
N MET A 306 0.25 -18.31 -5.07
CA MET A 306 0.53 -17.93 -3.70
C MET A 306 -0.48 -16.87 -3.22
N PHE A 307 -0.63 -15.77 -3.96
CA PHE A 307 -1.60 -14.71 -3.64
C PHE A 307 -3.03 -15.25 -3.61
N THR A 308 -3.42 -16.10 -4.58
CA THR A 308 -4.73 -16.77 -4.57
C THR A 308 -4.93 -17.58 -3.29
N ALA A 309 -3.91 -18.33 -2.85
CA ALA A 309 -3.99 -19.11 -1.63
C ALA A 309 -4.01 -18.27 -0.34
N VAL A 310 -3.55 -17.01 -0.39
CA VAL A 310 -3.63 -16.04 0.71
C VAL A 310 -4.99 -15.35 0.74
N PHE A 311 -5.47 -14.88 -0.41
CA PHE A 311 -6.60 -13.93 -0.48
C PHE A 311 -7.96 -14.58 -0.75
N MET A 312 -8.04 -15.74 -1.42
CA MET A 312 -9.34 -16.40 -1.59
C MET A 312 -9.99 -16.84 -0.26
N PRO A 313 -9.24 -17.38 0.74
CA PRO A 313 -9.83 -17.63 2.05
C PRO A 313 -10.37 -16.37 2.74
N LEU A 314 -9.70 -15.23 2.54
CA LEU A 314 -10.17 -13.93 3.03
C LEU A 314 -11.49 -13.52 2.38
N THR A 315 -11.66 -13.71 1.07
CA THR A 315 -12.93 -13.37 0.39
C THR A 315 -14.07 -14.26 0.84
N GLU A 316 -13.82 -15.54 1.04
CA GLU A 316 -14.79 -16.50 1.57
C GLU A 316 -15.23 -16.08 2.97
N GLN A 317 -14.27 -15.71 3.83
CA GLN A 317 -14.56 -15.22 5.18
C GLN A 317 -15.37 -13.92 5.14
N LEU A 318 -15.00 -12.94 4.32
CA LEU A 318 -15.74 -11.68 4.17
C LEU A 318 -17.17 -11.93 3.67
N THR A 319 -17.34 -12.79 2.68
CA THR A 319 -18.66 -13.19 2.15
C THR A 319 -19.52 -13.82 3.24
N ALA A 320 -18.95 -14.72 4.04
CA ALA A 320 -19.66 -15.36 5.14
C ALA A 320 -20.02 -14.37 6.25
N GLU A 321 -19.14 -13.41 6.59
CA GLU A 321 -19.44 -12.37 7.56
C GLU A 321 -20.55 -11.42 7.08
N ILE A 322 -20.56 -11.06 5.79
CA ILE A 322 -21.61 -10.22 5.18
C ILE A 322 -22.96 -10.94 5.18
N ALA A 323 -22.97 -12.24 4.85
CA ALA A 323 -24.19 -13.04 4.81
C ALA A 323 -24.96 -13.03 6.14
N LYS A 324 -24.28 -12.91 7.29
CA LYS A 324 -24.90 -12.82 8.62
C LYS A 324 -25.78 -11.58 8.82
N PHE A 325 -25.65 -10.56 7.96
CA PHE A 325 -26.39 -9.31 8.03
C PHE A 325 -27.46 -9.16 6.94
N ASN A 326 -27.63 -10.17 6.08
CA ASN A 326 -28.64 -10.18 5.02
C ASN A 326 -30.01 -10.74 5.49
N HIS A 327 -30.35 -10.56 6.77
CA HIS A 327 -31.56 -11.03 7.43
C HIS A 327 -32.35 -9.93 8.13
#